data_AF-A0A3Q2XAZ1-F1
#
_entry.id   AF-A0A3Q2XAZ1-F1
#
_cell.length_a   1.000
_cell.length_b   1.000
_cell.length_c   1.000
_cell.angle_alpha   90.00
_cell.angle_beta   90.00
_cell.angle_gamma   90.00
#
_symmetry.space_group_name_H-M   'P 1'
#
loop_
_entity.id
_entity.type
_entity.pdbx_description
1 polymer ?
#
loop_
_entity_poly.entity_id
_entity_poly.type
_entity_poly.pdbx_seq_one_letter_code
_entity_poly.pdbx_strand_id
1 'polypeptide(L)'
;MVTDSALLTLAHMGGIAIPQTCLQQENQEAEGDVGRSCSTTHIRAVSSCEQGAEAGTAPSGCSVVSFSVLAEGAVSPATRGSVNHCYQQKHDGAHVALSRGKKDTQQDNSEEQEEDGEVCRKEALKVLCNVIYNSPRAQERASALRLLQGLWESLKEEIWSKVPLSCHFYKLRLLFLLTALRPELRLQLQQERGVSLLTKALEQCLAVSWGVEYEVLTDSKQPPISMEVSQKVIEILKTLFNITHMFHRQEPDEEDAALYRHLVAVLRHCLLLSCEGEDTLEELQGHTVNVLSALPLTCLDVLVSVQVDQASHKCEGVNMDCVHKLLLFMNRRLNRASEYVVKETHVVTA
;
A
#
# COMPACT_ATOMS: atom_id res chain seq x y z
N MET A 1 -11.37 -9.39 20.83
CA MET A 1 -12.15 -8.40 20.04
C MET A 1 -11.21 -7.25 19.73
N VAL A 2 -11.15 -6.76 18.48
CA VAL A 2 -10.37 -5.57 18.13
C VAL A 2 -11.19 -4.33 18.52
N THR A 3 -10.60 -3.44 19.33
CA THR A 3 -11.21 -2.17 19.76
C THR A 3 -10.65 -1.01 18.96
N ASP A 4 -11.42 0.07 18.86
CA ASP A 4 -11.00 1.29 18.18
C ASP A 4 -9.78 1.92 18.84
N SER A 5 -9.77 1.94 20.17
CA SER A 5 -8.62 2.39 20.95
C SER A 5 -7.34 1.67 20.56
N ALA A 6 -7.39 0.35 20.36
CA ALA A 6 -6.21 -0.43 19.98
C ALA A 6 -5.71 -0.06 18.57
N LEU A 7 -6.62 0.12 17.61
CA LEU A 7 -6.25 0.55 16.25
C LEU A 7 -5.66 1.96 16.23
N LEU A 8 -6.27 2.89 16.96
CA LEU A 8 -5.79 4.27 17.09
C LEU A 8 -4.43 4.33 17.78
N THR A 9 -4.22 3.55 18.85
CA THR A 9 -2.94 3.48 19.54
C THR A 9 -1.85 2.92 18.62
N LEU A 10 -2.11 1.82 17.91
CA LEU A 10 -1.16 1.26 16.95
C LEU A 10 -0.84 2.22 15.81
N ALA A 11 -1.84 2.92 15.28
CA ALA A 11 -1.66 3.93 14.23
C ALA A 11 -0.79 5.09 14.73
N HIS A 12 -1.10 5.62 15.91
CA HIS A 12 -0.33 6.70 16.53
C HIS A 12 1.11 6.27 16.84
N MET A 13 1.31 5.06 17.40
CA MET A 13 2.62 4.47 17.61
C MET A 13 3.38 4.26 16.29
N GLY A 14 2.69 4.03 15.18
CA GLY A 14 3.25 3.96 13.83
C GLY A 14 3.53 5.32 13.17
N GLY A 15 3.30 6.44 13.88
CA GLY A 15 3.47 7.78 13.36
C GLY A 15 2.38 8.21 12.37
N ILE A 16 1.17 7.69 12.53
CA ILE A 16 -0.01 8.08 11.75
C ILE A 16 -0.88 8.99 12.63
N ALA A 17 -0.98 10.26 12.26
CA ALA A 17 -1.87 11.22 12.91
C ALA A 17 -3.28 11.09 12.32
N ILE A 18 -4.28 10.81 13.15
CA ILE A 18 -5.68 10.67 12.70
C ILE A 18 -6.44 11.94 13.10
N PRO A 19 -7.18 12.59 12.17
CA PRO A 19 -7.93 13.80 12.47
C PRO A 19 -8.93 13.58 13.63
N GLN A 20 -8.88 14.42 14.66
CA GLN A 20 -9.62 14.24 15.94
C GLN A 20 -11.15 14.28 15.85
N THR A 21 -11.75 14.48 14.67
CA THR A 21 -13.21 14.54 14.51
C THR A 21 -13.93 13.23 14.85
N CYS A 22 -13.20 12.11 14.96
CA CYS A 22 -13.79 10.80 15.29
C CYS A 22 -13.98 10.54 16.79
N LEU A 23 -13.28 11.26 17.69
CA LEU A 23 -13.28 10.96 19.13
C LEU A 23 -14.46 11.60 19.90
N GLN A 24 -15.19 12.52 19.29
CA GLN A 24 -16.25 13.27 19.98
C GLN A 24 -17.66 12.66 19.82
N GLN A 25 -17.84 11.68 18.93
CA GLN A 25 -19.17 11.16 18.63
C GLN A 25 -19.64 10.06 19.60
N GLU A 26 -18.72 9.34 20.27
CA GLU A 26 -19.10 8.35 21.31
C GLU A 26 -19.37 9.00 22.70
N ASN A 27 -18.84 10.20 22.96
CA ASN A 27 -19.06 10.88 24.26
C ASN A 27 -20.36 11.70 24.32
N GLN A 28 -21.00 12.01 23.19
CA GLN A 28 -22.24 12.81 23.17
C GLN A 28 -23.52 11.97 23.19
N GLU A 29 -23.45 10.68 22.84
CA GLU A 29 -24.62 9.79 22.89
C GLU A 29 -24.87 9.19 24.29
N ALA A 30 -23.94 9.34 25.23
CA ALA A 30 -24.04 8.80 26.59
C ALA A 30 -24.58 9.79 27.65
N GLU A 31 -24.69 11.10 27.35
CA GLU A 31 -25.14 12.12 28.32
C GLU A 31 -26.49 12.80 27.97
N GLY A 32 -27.21 12.30 26.96
CA GLY A 32 -28.43 12.93 26.45
C GLY A 32 -29.78 12.38 26.95
N ASP A 33 -29.81 11.32 27.77
CA ASP A 33 -31.08 10.65 28.14
C ASP A 33 -31.26 10.51 29.66
N VAL A 34 -31.51 11.63 30.35
CA VAL A 34 -32.23 11.63 31.63
C VAL A 34 -33.16 12.84 31.70
N GLY A 35 -34.43 12.59 31.38
CA GLY A 35 -35.57 13.26 32.01
C GLY A 35 -36.21 14.41 31.22
N ARG A 36 -37.42 14.19 30.69
CA ARG A 36 -38.69 14.56 31.39
C ARG A 36 -39.91 14.16 30.57
N SER A 37 -40.89 13.62 31.28
CA SER A 37 -42.13 13.01 30.81
C SER A 37 -43.15 13.98 30.18
N CYS A 38 -43.85 13.45 29.16
CA CYS A 38 -45.30 13.51 28.89
C CYS A 38 -46.03 14.85 28.69
N SER A 39 -46.62 15.04 27.50
CA SER A 39 -47.93 15.66 27.28
C SER A 39 -48.54 15.29 25.91
N THR A 40 -49.48 14.35 25.96
CA THR A 40 -50.75 14.19 25.22
C THR A 40 -51.02 14.89 23.86
N THR A 41 -51.40 14.02 22.88
CA THR A 41 -52.47 14.14 21.86
C THR A 41 -52.57 15.37 20.94
N HIS A 42 -52.51 15.14 19.63
CA HIS A 42 -53.63 15.44 18.72
C HIS A 42 -53.59 14.59 17.44
N ILE A 43 -54.75 14.00 17.14
CA ILE A 43 -55.12 13.21 15.96
C ILE A 43 -55.22 14.10 14.72
N ARG A 44 -54.67 13.68 13.57
CA ARG A 44 -55.35 13.83 12.27
C ARG A 44 -54.81 12.85 11.22
N ALA A 45 -55.68 11.96 10.77
CA ALA A 45 -55.52 11.10 9.60
C ALA A 45 -56.21 11.73 8.39
N VAL A 46 -55.60 11.63 7.20
CA VAL A 46 -56.20 11.69 5.83
C VAL A 46 -55.16 11.00 4.90
N SER A 47 -55.30 9.75 4.42
CA SER A 47 -56.07 9.24 3.24
C SER A 47 -55.78 10.07 1.97
N SER A 48 -55.41 9.62 0.76
CA SER A 48 -55.60 8.39 -0.05
C SER A 48 -54.61 8.49 -1.26
N CYS A 49 -54.01 7.40 -1.80
CA CYS A 49 -54.30 6.71 -3.11
C CYS A 49 -54.65 7.65 -4.29
N GLU A 50 -54.15 7.57 -5.54
CA GLU A 50 -53.87 6.48 -6.52
C GLU A 50 -52.91 6.98 -7.66
N GLN A 51 -51.95 6.20 -8.16
CA GLN A 51 -51.84 5.43 -9.44
C GLN A 51 -51.56 6.16 -10.78
N GLY A 52 -50.67 5.53 -11.59
CA GLY A 52 -50.40 5.74 -13.03
C GLY A 52 -48.89 5.64 -13.35
N ALA A 53 -48.33 4.45 -13.68
CA ALA A 53 -48.05 3.90 -15.03
C ALA A 53 -47.26 4.89 -15.94
N GLU A 54 -46.07 4.60 -16.50
CA GLU A 54 -45.63 3.55 -17.44
C GLU A 54 -44.07 3.45 -17.45
N ALA A 55 -43.46 2.27 -17.38
CA ALA A 55 -42.87 1.45 -18.47
C ALA A 55 -41.51 1.94 -19.05
N GLY A 56 -40.47 1.10 -18.92
CA GLY A 56 -39.15 1.25 -19.54
C GLY A 56 -38.17 0.10 -19.21
N THR A 57 -38.25 -0.97 -20.00
CA THR A 57 -37.32 -2.13 -20.16
C THR A 57 -35.86 -1.66 -20.32
N ALA A 58 -34.74 -2.29 -19.91
CA ALA A 58 -34.27 -3.69 -19.90
C ALA A 58 -32.89 -3.78 -19.14
N PRO A 59 -32.08 -4.85 -19.25
CA PRO A 59 -31.72 -5.75 -18.15
C PRO A 59 -30.34 -5.49 -17.50
N SER A 60 -30.19 -5.83 -16.22
CA SER A 60 -28.87 -5.98 -15.58
C SER A 60 -28.76 -7.39 -15.02
N GLY A 61 -28.00 -8.22 -15.73
CA GLY A 61 -27.49 -9.51 -15.27
C GLY A 61 -25.98 -9.45 -15.23
N CYS A 62 -25.41 -8.94 -14.14
CA CYS A 62 -23.98 -9.01 -13.89
C CYS A 62 -23.63 -10.36 -13.26
N SER A 63 -23.09 -11.29 -14.06
CA SER A 63 -22.33 -12.41 -13.51
C SER A 63 -20.94 -11.91 -13.12
N VAL A 64 -20.69 -11.74 -11.83
CA VAL A 64 -19.35 -11.48 -11.31
C VAL A 64 -18.62 -12.81 -11.28
N VAL A 65 -17.65 -12.96 -12.17
CA VAL A 65 -16.69 -14.08 -12.13
C VAL A 65 -15.64 -13.72 -11.09
N SER A 66 -15.74 -14.33 -9.90
CA SER A 66 -14.72 -14.22 -8.85
C SER A 66 -13.49 -15.02 -9.25
N PHE A 67 -12.34 -14.36 -9.36
CA PHE A 67 -11.04 -15.04 -9.43
C PHE A 67 -10.50 -15.23 -8.01
N SER A 68 -10.48 -16.48 -7.57
CA SER A 68 -9.94 -16.91 -6.28
C SER A 68 -8.42 -16.75 -6.28
N VAL A 69 -7.88 -15.96 -5.35
CA VAL A 69 -6.44 -15.95 -5.07
C VAL A 69 -6.14 -17.18 -4.22
N LEU A 70 -5.44 -18.15 -4.82
CA LEU A 70 -4.88 -19.31 -4.14
C LEU A 70 -3.82 -18.87 -3.13
N ALA A 71 -3.89 -19.47 -1.95
CA ALA A 71 -3.00 -19.25 -0.82
C ALA A 71 -1.93 -20.35 -0.75
N GLU A 72 -0.67 -19.94 -0.64
CA GLU A 72 0.45 -20.71 -0.08
C GLU A 72 1.28 -19.74 0.78
N GLY A 73 1.83 -20.06 1.95
CA GLY A 73 1.94 -21.32 2.67
C GLY A 73 2.17 -21.08 4.17
N ALA A 74 1.91 -22.13 4.94
CA ALA A 74 2.01 -22.19 6.39
C ALA A 74 3.44 -22.42 6.88
N VAL A 75 3.82 -21.83 8.01
CA VAL A 75 5.02 -22.20 8.79
C VAL A 75 4.58 -22.74 10.14
N SER A 76 4.97 -23.99 10.44
CA SER A 76 4.76 -24.64 11.74
C SER A 76 5.93 -24.39 12.70
N PRO A 77 5.74 -24.51 14.04
CA PRO A 77 6.71 -24.09 15.05
C PRO A 77 7.45 -25.26 15.74
N ALA A 78 8.74 -25.10 16.02
CA ALA A 78 9.51 -25.75 17.10
C ALA A 78 10.88 -25.01 17.18
N THR A 79 11.56 -24.75 18.30
CA THR A 79 11.71 -25.52 19.53
C THR A 79 12.23 -24.61 20.66
N ARG A 80 11.83 -24.92 21.90
CA ARG A 80 12.32 -24.37 23.18
C ARG A 80 13.85 -24.48 23.33
N GLY A 81 14.45 -23.44 23.91
CA GLY A 81 15.73 -23.47 24.60
C GLY A 81 15.71 -22.52 25.80
N SER A 82 15.57 -23.10 27.00
CA SER A 82 15.55 -22.42 28.30
C SER A 82 16.97 -22.36 28.86
N VAL A 83 17.43 -21.19 29.28
CA VAL A 83 18.47 -21.07 30.33
C VAL A 83 18.14 -19.88 31.23
N ASN A 84 17.55 -20.18 32.38
CA ASN A 84 17.51 -19.29 33.53
C ASN A 84 18.91 -19.23 34.16
N HIS A 85 19.48 -18.04 34.35
CA HIS A 85 20.60 -17.85 35.25
C HIS A 85 20.21 -16.90 36.40
N CYS A 86 20.06 -17.52 37.56
CA CYS A 86 19.84 -16.92 38.87
C CYS A 86 21.14 -16.25 39.35
N TYR A 87 21.03 -15.06 39.95
CA TYR A 87 22.05 -14.55 40.87
C TYR A 87 21.42 -14.20 42.22
N GLN A 88 22.09 -14.73 43.24
CA GLN A 88 21.72 -14.76 44.64
C GLN A 88 21.83 -13.38 45.29
N GLN A 89 20.82 -13.06 46.09
CA GLN A 89 20.78 -11.95 47.03
C GLN A 89 21.69 -12.28 48.24
N LYS A 90 22.70 -11.44 48.49
CA LYS A 90 23.40 -11.38 49.78
C LYS A 90 23.30 -9.96 50.32
N HIS A 91 22.69 -9.86 51.50
CA HIS A 91 22.74 -8.68 52.36
C HIS A 91 24.07 -8.66 53.11
N ASP A 92 24.72 -7.50 53.15
CA ASP A 92 25.47 -7.06 54.33
C ASP A 92 25.55 -5.53 54.32
N GLY A 93 25.32 -4.91 55.49
CA GLY A 93 25.15 -3.47 55.65
C GLY A 93 26.43 -2.72 56.01
N ALA A 94 26.52 -1.47 55.57
CA ALA A 94 27.24 -0.40 56.26
C ALA A 94 26.83 0.97 55.69
N HIS A 95 26.41 1.88 56.57
CA HIS A 95 26.20 3.30 56.28
C HIS A 95 27.53 4.01 55.99
N VAL A 96 27.66 4.71 54.86
CA VAL A 96 28.57 5.85 54.70
C VAL A 96 27.91 6.94 53.86
N ALA A 97 28.04 8.17 54.34
CA ALA A 97 27.45 9.39 53.81
C ALA A 97 28.08 9.89 52.50
N LEU A 98 27.27 10.70 51.79
CA LEU A 98 27.45 11.37 50.51
C LEU A 98 28.87 11.85 50.15
N SER A 99 29.23 11.68 48.87
CA SER A 99 29.95 12.73 48.13
C SER A 99 29.45 12.85 46.68
N ARG A 100 29.21 14.10 46.29
CA ARG A 100 28.76 14.58 44.99
C ARG A 100 29.91 14.47 43.98
N GLY A 101 29.75 13.65 42.95
CA GLY A 101 30.78 13.39 41.94
C GLY A 101 30.22 13.42 40.52
N LYS A 102 30.57 14.50 39.82
CA LYS A 102 30.80 14.66 38.37
C LYS A 102 29.71 14.23 37.37
N LYS A 103 29.17 15.27 36.74
CA LYS A 103 28.44 15.31 35.48
C LYS A 103 29.39 14.88 34.36
N ASP A 104 29.31 13.61 33.96
CA ASP A 104 29.95 13.15 32.73
C ASP A 104 28.93 13.20 31.59
N THR A 105 29.30 14.03 30.63
CA THR A 105 28.82 14.23 29.26
C THR A 105 27.81 13.21 28.75
N GLN A 106 26.53 13.57 28.85
CA GLN A 106 25.42 12.97 28.11
C GLN A 106 25.54 13.40 26.64
N GLN A 107 26.18 12.56 25.83
CA GLN A 107 26.18 12.72 24.37
C GLN A 107 25.97 11.41 23.59
N ASP A 108 25.85 10.25 24.26
CA ASP A 108 25.58 8.94 23.61
C ASP A 108 24.14 8.43 23.77
N ASN A 109 23.27 9.08 24.56
CA ASN A 109 21.89 8.62 24.80
C ASN A 109 20.86 9.00 23.72
N SER A 110 21.22 9.88 22.77
CA SER A 110 20.25 10.40 21.80
C SER A 110 20.06 9.45 20.62
N GLU A 111 21.14 8.81 20.16
CA GLU A 111 21.10 7.91 18.99
C GLU A 111 20.41 6.57 19.33
N GLU A 112 20.68 6.00 20.52
CA GLU A 112 20.05 4.76 20.98
C GLU A 112 18.53 4.92 21.25
N GLN A 113 18.08 6.11 21.68
CA GLN A 113 16.66 6.40 21.91
C GLN A 113 15.87 6.65 20.61
N GLU A 114 16.51 7.25 19.60
CA GLU A 114 15.91 7.44 18.28
C GLU A 114 15.76 6.11 17.53
N GLU A 115 16.75 5.22 17.65
CA GLU A 115 16.71 3.88 17.05
C GLU A 115 15.62 3.00 17.70
N ASP A 116 15.49 3.00 19.03
CA ASP A 116 14.42 2.27 19.75
C ASP A 116 13.01 2.79 19.37
N GLY A 117 12.86 4.11 19.23
CA GLY A 117 11.61 4.73 18.78
C GLY A 117 11.26 4.36 17.33
N GLU A 118 12.25 4.17 16.47
CA GLU A 118 12.05 3.72 15.08
C GLU A 118 11.67 2.24 14.98
N VAL A 119 12.32 1.38 15.76
CA VAL A 119 11.96 -0.03 15.88
C VAL A 119 10.53 -0.18 16.39
N CYS A 120 10.16 0.57 17.43
CA CYS A 120 8.80 0.57 17.98
C CYS A 120 7.75 0.98 16.92
N ARG A 121 8.01 2.05 16.16
CA ARG A 121 7.15 2.49 15.05
C ARG A 121 6.96 1.39 14.01
N LYS A 122 8.06 0.74 13.62
CA LYS A 122 8.05 -0.35 12.64
C LYS A 122 7.21 -1.54 13.12
N GLU A 123 7.40 -1.98 14.36
CA GLU A 123 6.63 -3.10 14.92
C GLU A 123 5.15 -2.76 15.09
N ALA A 124 4.82 -1.54 15.52
CA ALA A 124 3.43 -1.10 15.62
C ALA A 124 2.71 -1.17 14.26
N LEU A 125 3.36 -0.71 13.19
CA LEU A 125 2.80 -0.81 11.83
C LEU A 125 2.70 -2.26 11.33
N LYS A 126 3.66 -3.13 11.67
CA LYS A 126 3.55 -4.57 11.36
C LYS A 126 2.34 -5.20 12.02
N VAL A 127 2.16 -4.96 13.32
CA VAL A 127 1.02 -5.45 14.08
C VAL A 127 -0.27 -4.92 13.47
N LEU A 128 -0.33 -3.63 13.14
CA LEU A 128 -1.50 -3.02 12.51
C LEU A 128 -1.83 -3.66 11.15
N CYS A 129 -0.83 -3.87 10.29
CA CYS A 129 -1.00 -4.57 9.01
C CYS A 129 -1.56 -5.97 9.22
N ASN A 130 -1.00 -6.74 10.15
CA ASN A 130 -1.44 -8.11 10.46
C ASN A 130 -2.87 -8.14 11.00
N VAL A 131 -3.22 -7.20 11.89
CA VAL A 131 -4.57 -7.09 12.45
C VAL A 131 -5.59 -6.79 11.36
N ILE A 132 -5.31 -5.81 10.48
CA ILE A 132 -6.21 -5.43 9.39
C ILE A 132 -6.34 -6.56 8.36
N TYR A 133 -5.24 -7.22 8.01
CA TYR A 133 -5.26 -8.33 7.06
C TYR A 133 -6.14 -9.50 7.54
N ASN A 134 -6.03 -9.87 8.83
CA ASN A 134 -6.70 -11.07 9.36
C ASN A 134 -8.10 -10.81 9.95
N SER A 135 -8.53 -9.55 10.13
CA SER A 135 -9.79 -9.22 10.80
C SER A 135 -10.69 -8.33 9.94
N PRO A 136 -11.79 -8.86 9.38
CA PRO A 136 -12.78 -8.07 8.64
C PRO A 136 -13.34 -6.91 9.47
N ARG A 137 -13.58 -7.15 10.77
CA ARG A 137 -14.02 -6.09 11.70
C ARG A 137 -12.97 -5.00 11.84
N ALA A 138 -11.68 -5.32 11.85
CA ALA A 138 -10.63 -4.29 11.89
C ALA A 138 -10.58 -3.47 10.60
N GLN A 139 -10.87 -4.08 9.44
CA GLN A 139 -10.96 -3.37 8.15
C GLN A 139 -12.11 -2.35 8.16
N GLU A 140 -13.28 -2.74 8.66
CA GLU A 140 -14.44 -1.84 8.81
C GLU A 140 -14.13 -0.68 9.76
N ARG A 141 -13.57 -0.97 10.94
CA ARG A 141 -13.20 0.08 11.90
C ARG A 141 -12.09 0.98 11.37
N ALA A 142 -11.09 0.46 10.66
CA ALA A 142 -10.04 1.28 10.04
C ALA A 142 -10.62 2.30 9.04
N SER A 143 -11.65 1.90 8.28
CA SER A 143 -12.38 2.82 7.40
C SER A 143 -13.17 3.87 8.19
N ALA A 144 -13.91 3.45 9.22
CA ALA A 144 -14.72 4.35 10.06
C ALA A 144 -13.85 5.39 10.80
N LEU A 145 -12.68 4.96 11.28
CA LEU A 145 -11.69 5.79 11.96
C LEU A 145 -10.87 6.68 11.03
N ARG A 146 -11.13 6.66 9.71
CA ARG A 146 -10.39 7.44 8.69
C ARG A 146 -8.88 7.18 8.72
N LEU A 147 -8.48 5.94 8.98
CA LEU A 147 -7.07 5.57 9.05
C LEU A 147 -6.33 5.86 7.74
N LEU A 148 -7.00 5.66 6.59
CA LEU A 148 -6.45 5.98 5.28
C LEU A 148 -6.05 7.46 5.18
N GLN A 149 -6.90 8.37 5.66
CA GLN A 149 -6.65 9.81 5.56
C GLN A 149 -5.38 10.19 6.34
N GLY A 150 -5.28 9.76 7.61
CA GLY A 150 -4.10 10.03 8.42
C GLY A 150 -2.82 9.41 7.85
N LEU A 151 -2.92 8.18 7.33
CA LEU A 151 -1.80 7.50 6.68
C LEU A 151 -1.33 8.28 5.45
N TRP A 152 -2.28 8.74 4.65
CA TRP A 152 -2.03 9.43 3.40
C TRP A 152 -1.45 10.84 3.60
N GLU A 153 -1.95 11.59 4.58
CA GLU A 153 -1.36 12.87 5.00
C GLU A 153 0.09 12.67 5.47
N SER A 154 0.36 11.63 6.26
CA SER A 154 1.73 11.31 6.67
C SER A 154 2.62 10.94 5.49
N LEU A 155 2.13 10.16 4.52
CA LEU A 155 2.91 9.79 3.32
C LEU A 155 3.18 10.99 2.42
N LYS A 156 2.22 11.92 2.28
CA LYS A 156 2.41 13.18 1.58
C LYS A 156 3.61 13.93 2.16
N GLU A 157 3.59 14.23 3.45
CA GLU A 157 4.67 14.99 4.11
C GLU A 157 6.05 14.30 3.94
N GLU A 158 6.10 12.98 3.99
CA GLU A 158 7.34 12.22 3.75
C GLU A 158 7.86 12.37 2.31
N ILE A 159 6.98 12.22 1.32
CA ILE A 159 7.33 12.36 -0.09
C ILE A 159 7.79 13.80 -0.39
N TRP A 160 7.17 14.82 0.22
CA TRP A 160 7.58 16.22 0.02
C TRP A 160 8.89 16.56 0.73
N SER A 161 9.12 16.02 1.94
CA SER A 161 10.30 16.32 2.75
C SER A 161 11.57 15.60 2.28
N LYS A 162 11.47 14.57 1.42
CA LYS A 162 12.60 13.75 0.91
C LYS A 162 13.43 13.09 2.03
N VAL A 163 12.89 12.99 3.25
CA VAL A 163 13.56 12.34 4.36
C VAL A 163 13.29 10.84 4.28
N PRO A 164 14.32 9.98 4.14
CA PRO A 164 14.12 8.54 4.19
C PRO A 164 13.78 8.13 5.63
N LEU A 165 12.54 7.70 5.87
CA LEU A 165 12.15 7.05 7.12
C LEU A 165 12.17 5.53 6.93
N SER A 166 12.74 4.78 7.87
CA SER A 166 12.82 3.31 7.74
C SER A 166 11.44 2.62 7.76
N CYS A 167 10.41 3.30 8.28
CA CYS A 167 9.05 2.76 8.40
C CYS A 167 8.21 2.88 7.11
N HIS A 168 8.75 3.50 6.06
CA HIS A 168 8.01 3.80 4.84
C HIS A 168 7.41 2.55 4.16
N PHE A 169 8.13 1.41 4.20
CA PHE A 169 7.63 0.15 3.63
C PHE A 169 6.30 -0.30 4.28
N TYR A 170 6.19 -0.26 5.60
CA TYR A 170 4.97 -0.70 6.27
C TYR A 170 3.82 0.29 6.14
N LYS A 171 4.11 1.59 5.95
CA LYS A 171 3.09 2.57 5.57
C LYS A 171 2.52 2.29 4.18
N LEU A 172 3.38 2.00 3.20
CA LEU A 172 2.96 1.57 1.86
C LEU A 172 2.20 0.24 1.90
N ARG A 173 2.67 -0.72 2.69
CA ARG A 173 2.00 -2.01 2.88
C ARG A 173 0.61 -1.83 3.48
N LEU A 174 0.47 -0.95 4.47
CA LEU A 174 -0.82 -0.62 5.08
C LEU A 174 -1.74 0.07 4.05
N LEU A 175 -1.21 0.97 3.23
CA LEU A 175 -1.94 1.65 2.16
C LEU A 175 -2.46 0.63 1.13
N PHE A 176 -1.61 -0.30 0.71
CA PHE A 176 -1.99 -1.42 -0.15
C PHE A 176 -3.10 -2.26 0.49
N LEU A 177 -2.95 -2.68 1.75
CA LEU A 177 -3.93 -3.51 2.43
C LEU A 177 -5.30 -2.83 2.54
N LEU A 178 -5.32 -1.57 2.95
CA LEU A 178 -6.56 -0.79 3.06
C LEU A 178 -7.27 -0.66 1.71
N THR A 179 -6.53 -0.37 0.65
CA THR A 179 -7.08 -0.24 -0.71
C THR A 179 -7.45 -1.59 -1.34
N ALA A 180 -6.77 -2.68 -0.98
CA ALA A 180 -7.09 -4.02 -1.47
C ALA A 180 -8.37 -4.57 -0.82
N LEU A 181 -8.55 -4.31 0.47
CA LEU A 181 -9.61 -4.93 1.28
C LEU A 181 -10.91 -4.11 1.26
N ARG A 182 -10.86 -2.80 0.99
CA ARG A 182 -12.03 -1.91 1.02
C ARG A 182 -12.18 -1.09 -0.27
N PRO A 183 -13.21 -1.35 -1.09
CA PRO A 183 -13.46 -0.60 -2.31
C PRO A 183 -13.63 0.90 -2.11
N GLU A 184 -14.27 1.30 -1.02
CA GLU A 184 -14.55 2.71 -0.71
C GLU A 184 -13.24 3.51 -0.51
N LEU A 185 -12.24 2.87 0.07
CA LEU A 185 -10.92 3.46 0.31
C LEU A 185 -10.11 3.65 -0.98
N ARG A 186 -10.35 2.83 -2.01
CA ARG A 186 -9.74 3.04 -3.34
C ARG A 186 -10.24 4.34 -3.98
N LEU A 187 -11.56 4.54 -3.93
CA LEU A 187 -12.19 5.74 -4.47
C LEU A 187 -11.71 6.99 -3.73
N GLN A 188 -11.66 6.92 -2.40
CA GLN A 188 -11.13 8.02 -1.58
C GLN A 188 -9.69 8.36 -1.97
N LEU A 189 -8.80 7.36 -2.06
CA LEU A 189 -7.40 7.61 -2.40
C LEU A 189 -7.25 8.22 -3.81
N GLN A 190 -8.07 7.79 -4.76
CA GLN A 190 -8.06 8.35 -6.11
C GLN A 190 -8.52 9.81 -6.12
N GLN A 191 -9.59 10.16 -5.41
CA GLN A 191 -10.07 11.53 -5.27
C GLN A 191 -9.01 12.45 -4.66
N GLU A 192 -8.16 11.92 -3.80
CA GLU A 192 -7.02 12.64 -3.22
C GLU A 192 -5.76 12.68 -4.12
N ARG A 193 -5.93 12.54 -5.44
CA ARG A 193 -4.85 12.51 -6.44
C ARG A 193 -3.81 11.42 -6.15
N GLY A 194 -4.28 10.25 -5.70
CA GLY A 194 -3.46 9.09 -5.33
C GLY A 194 -2.45 8.67 -6.39
N VAL A 195 -2.88 8.62 -7.66
CA VAL A 195 -2.01 8.23 -8.79
C VAL A 195 -0.83 9.19 -8.94
N SER A 196 -1.06 10.50 -8.86
CA SER A 196 -0.02 11.52 -9.01
C SER A 196 1.04 11.42 -7.91
N LEU A 197 0.62 11.34 -6.65
CA LEU A 197 1.57 11.26 -5.53
C LEU A 197 2.33 9.93 -5.50
N LEU A 198 1.66 8.80 -5.79
CA LEU A 198 2.33 7.49 -5.87
C LEU A 198 3.30 7.40 -7.05
N THR A 199 2.99 8.04 -8.19
CA THR A 199 3.94 8.19 -9.30
C THR A 199 5.17 8.97 -8.84
N LYS A 200 4.97 10.05 -8.08
CA LYS A 200 6.09 10.81 -7.49
C LYS A 200 6.91 9.98 -6.51
N ALA A 201 6.27 9.14 -5.70
CA ALA A 201 6.95 8.22 -4.79
C ALA A 201 7.80 7.19 -5.56
N LEU A 202 7.30 6.67 -6.69
CA LEU A 202 8.09 5.79 -7.56
C LEU A 202 9.32 6.50 -8.12
N GLU A 203 9.16 7.72 -8.64
CA GLU A 203 10.29 8.51 -9.14
C GLU A 203 11.38 8.72 -8.08
N GLN A 204 10.98 8.98 -6.84
CA GLN A 204 11.90 9.17 -5.73
C GLN A 204 12.62 7.87 -5.35
N CYS A 205 11.89 6.75 -5.27
CA CYS A 205 12.49 5.44 -4.98
C CYS A 205 13.50 5.03 -6.05
N LEU A 206 13.20 5.34 -7.32
CA LEU A 206 14.01 4.96 -8.48
C LEU A 206 15.04 6.02 -8.88
N ALA A 207 15.09 7.16 -8.18
CA ALA A 207 15.93 8.31 -8.52
C ALA A 207 15.84 8.70 -10.02
N VAL A 208 14.62 8.73 -10.55
CA VAL A 208 14.34 8.96 -11.98
C VAL A 208 14.87 10.31 -12.44
N SER A 209 15.62 10.30 -13.53
CA SER A 209 16.08 11.49 -14.24
C SER A 209 15.31 11.66 -15.55
N TRP A 210 14.77 12.85 -15.77
CA TRP A 210 13.92 13.15 -16.93
C TRP A 210 14.71 13.78 -18.07
N GLY A 211 14.46 13.30 -19.29
CA GLY A 211 14.91 13.87 -20.56
C GLY A 211 13.83 14.74 -21.21
N VAL A 212 13.67 14.63 -22.53
CA VAL A 212 12.62 15.34 -23.27
C VAL A 212 11.33 14.51 -23.21
N GLU A 213 10.19 15.15 -22.91
CA GLU A 213 8.82 14.58 -22.96
C GLU A 213 8.70 13.06 -22.70
N TYR A 214 8.37 12.67 -21.47
CA TYR A 214 8.14 11.26 -21.08
C TYR A 214 9.36 10.32 -21.31
N GLU A 215 10.54 10.88 -21.54
CA GLU A 215 11.79 10.13 -21.59
C GLU A 215 12.43 10.06 -20.20
N VAL A 216 12.58 8.84 -19.68
CA VAL A 216 13.40 8.57 -18.49
C VAL A 216 14.81 8.20 -18.93
N LEU A 217 15.78 9.03 -18.53
CA LEU A 217 17.20 8.81 -18.79
C LEU A 217 17.68 7.66 -17.92
N THR A 218 18.16 6.59 -18.56
CA THR A 218 18.69 5.42 -17.86
C THR A 218 20.18 5.28 -18.17
N ASP A 219 21.02 5.30 -17.14
CA ASP A 219 22.44 4.99 -17.31
C ASP A 219 22.65 3.48 -17.13
N SER A 220 22.99 2.80 -18.22
CA SER A 220 23.28 1.36 -18.23
C SER A 220 24.42 0.95 -17.27
N LYS A 221 25.20 1.90 -16.74
CA LYS A 221 26.28 1.65 -15.78
C LYS A 221 25.86 1.82 -14.32
N GLN A 222 24.62 2.22 -14.04
CA GLN A 222 24.14 2.34 -12.66
C GLN A 222 24.11 0.96 -11.97
N PRO A 223 24.42 0.91 -10.67
CA PRO A 223 24.28 -0.31 -9.89
C PRO A 223 22.81 -0.76 -9.88
N PRO A 224 22.55 -2.08 -9.74
CA PRO A 224 21.19 -2.56 -9.56
C PRO A 224 20.56 -1.94 -8.31
N ILE A 225 19.24 -1.74 -8.34
CA ILE A 225 18.52 -1.21 -7.18
C ILE A 225 18.50 -2.23 -6.04
N SER A 226 18.59 -1.74 -4.81
CA SER A 226 18.62 -2.60 -3.63
C SER A 226 17.31 -3.36 -3.43
N MET A 227 17.37 -4.47 -2.68
CA MET A 227 16.17 -5.22 -2.30
C MET A 227 15.14 -4.36 -1.56
N GLU A 228 15.58 -3.48 -0.65
CA GLU A 228 14.68 -2.59 0.11
C GLU A 228 13.93 -1.60 -0.77
N VAL A 229 14.62 -1.01 -1.75
CA VAL A 229 14.01 -0.09 -2.72
C VAL A 229 13.02 -0.84 -3.59
N SER A 230 13.40 -2.03 -4.07
CA SER A 230 12.53 -2.89 -4.89
C SER A 230 11.23 -3.23 -4.16
N GLN A 231 11.29 -3.55 -2.87
CA GLN A 231 10.11 -3.85 -2.06
C GLN A 231 9.18 -2.63 -1.86
N LYS A 232 9.74 -1.42 -1.69
CA LYS A 232 8.93 -0.19 -1.65
C LYS A 232 8.25 0.08 -2.99
N VAL A 233 8.98 -0.06 -4.10
CA VAL A 233 8.45 0.07 -5.46
C VAL A 233 7.30 -0.92 -5.69
N ILE A 234 7.48 -2.18 -5.30
CA ILE A 234 6.44 -3.22 -5.40
C ILE A 234 5.17 -2.83 -4.63
N GLU A 235 5.27 -2.34 -3.39
CA GLU A 235 4.09 -1.92 -2.62
C GLU A 235 3.38 -0.69 -3.22
N ILE A 236 4.14 0.24 -3.81
CA ILE A 236 3.55 1.36 -4.56
C ILE A 236 2.82 0.84 -5.81
N LEU A 237 3.43 -0.06 -6.59
CA LEU A 237 2.82 -0.65 -7.78
C LEU A 237 1.54 -1.44 -7.43
N LYS A 238 1.55 -2.20 -6.34
CA LYS A 238 0.37 -2.91 -5.82
C LYS A 238 -0.77 -1.94 -5.52
N THR A 239 -0.48 -0.81 -4.86
CA THR A 239 -1.47 0.22 -4.55
C THR A 239 -1.96 0.94 -5.81
N LEU A 240 -1.06 1.30 -6.72
CA LEU A 240 -1.41 1.90 -8.01
C LEU A 240 -2.38 0.99 -8.79
N PHE A 241 -2.08 -0.30 -8.88
CA PHE A 241 -2.97 -1.25 -9.54
C PHE A 241 -4.37 -1.26 -8.92
N ASN A 242 -4.48 -1.22 -7.59
CA ASN A 242 -5.77 -1.18 -6.91
C ASN A 242 -6.61 0.04 -7.31
N ILE A 243 -5.99 1.21 -7.46
CA ILE A 243 -6.71 2.47 -7.75
C ILE A 243 -6.88 2.76 -9.25
N THR A 244 -5.98 2.29 -10.12
CA THR A 244 -6.09 2.55 -11.57
C THR A 244 -7.05 1.60 -12.29
N HIS A 245 -7.23 0.37 -11.78
CA HIS A 245 -8.08 -0.65 -12.41
C HIS A 245 -9.55 -0.21 -12.61
N MET A 246 -10.04 0.72 -11.78
CA MET A 246 -11.44 1.12 -11.75
C MET A 246 -11.90 1.91 -12.99
N PHE A 247 -10.98 2.51 -13.77
CA PHE A 247 -11.32 3.47 -14.84
C PHE A 247 -10.72 3.14 -16.21
N HIS A 248 -10.11 1.97 -16.41
CA HIS A 248 -9.48 1.59 -17.70
C HIS A 248 -10.38 1.66 -18.94
N ARG A 249 -11.72 1.75 -18.75
CA ARG A 249 -12.72 1.82 -19.85
C ARG A 249 -13.14 3.23 -20.22
N GLN A 250 -12.72 4.26 -19.50
CA GLN A 250 -13.05 5.64 -19.79
C GLN A 250 -11.89 6.28 -20.55
N GLU A 251 -12.20 7.05 -21.60
CA GLU A 251 -11.20 7.90 -22.21
C GLU A 251 -10.79 8.97 -21.19
N PRO A 252 -9.50 9.05 -20.82
CA PRO A 252 -9.04 10.05 -19.89
C PRO A 252 -9.17 11.44 -20.51
N ASP A 253 -9.41 12.45 -19.67
CA ASP A 253 -9.26 13.83 -20.11
C ASP A 253 -7.78 14.17 -20.36
N GLU A 254 -7.49 15.40 -20.79
CA GLU A 254 -6.13 15.80 -21.14
C GLU A 254 -5.17 15.80 -19.93
N GLU A 255 -5.65 16.17 -18.73
CA GLU A 255 -4.85 16.19 -17.49
C GLU A 255 -4.52 14.75 -17.05
N ASP A 256 -5.52 13.88 -17.02
CA ASP A 256 -5.37 12.47 -16.68
C ASP A 256 -4.54 11.72 -17.72
N ALA A 257 -4.69 12.04 -19.02
CA ALA A 257 -3.88 11.44 -20.07
C ALA A 257 -2.40 11.81 -19.91
N ALA A 258 -2.09 13.06 -19.57
CA ALA A 258 -0.73 13.49 -19.28
C ALA A 258 -0.16 12.77 -18.04
N LEU A 259 -0.98 12.65 -16.98
CA LEU A 259 -0.61 11.91 -15.77
C LEU A 259 -0.33 10.43 -16.05
N TYR A 260 -1.19 9.76 -16.81
CA TYR A 260 -1.01 8.35 -17.15
C TYR A 260 0.18 8.13 -18.09
N ARG A 261 0.42 9.01 -19.08
CA ARG A 261 1.64 8.95 -19.89
C ARG A 261 2.90 9.14 -19.05
N HIS A 262 2.86 10.02 -18.06
CA HIS A 262 3.94 10.20 -17.10
C HIS A 262 4.20 8.93 -16.28
N LEU A 263 3.14 8.31 -15.75
CA LEU A 263 3.24 7.04 -15.05
C LEU A 263 3.78 5.93 -15.98
N VAL A 264 3.32 5.84 -17.23
CA VAL A 264 3.83 4.85 -18.21
C VAL A 264 5.32 5.00 -18.43
N ALA A 265 5.85 6.23 -18.49
CA ALA A 265 7.29 6.46 -18.61
C ALA A 265 8.07 5.89 -17.40
N VAL A 266 7.56 6.05 -16.18
CA VAL A 266 8.16 5.48 -14.97
C VAL A 266 8.04 3.95 -14.98
N LEU A 267 6.89 3.40 -15.37
CA LEU A 267 6.68 1.96 -15.50
C LEU A 267 7.58 1.34 -16.58
N ARG A 268 7.86 2.08 -17.65
CA ARG A 268 8.84 1.70 -18.68
C ARG A 268 10.22 1.49 -18.07
N HIS A 269 10.65 2.43 -17.23
CA HIS A 269 11.90 2.30 -16.48
C HIS A 269 11.84 1.09 -15.53
N CYS A 270 10.71 0.83 -14.87
CA CYS A 270 10.49 -0.37 -14.05
C CYS A 270 10.63 -1.70 -14.82
N LEU A 271 10.30 -1.75 -16.10
CA LEU A 271 10.49 -2.96 -16.92
C LEU A 271 11.96 -3.20 -17.28
N LEU A 272 12.71 -2.12 -17.47
CA LEU A 272 14.08 -2.16 -17.99
C LEU A 272 15.16 -2.17 -16.90
N LEU A 273 14.78 -1.87 -15.65
CA LEU A 273 15.73 -1.82 -14.54
C LEU A 273 16.33 -3.19 -14.18
N SER A 274 17.43 -3.13 -13.42
CA SER A 274 18.06 -4.30 -12.80
C SER A 274 17.90 -4.22 -11.29
N CYS A 275 17.52 -5.32 -10.65
CA CYS A 275 17.37 -5.46 -9.20
C CYS A 275 18.38 -6.44 -8.63
N GLU A 276 18.66 -6.30 -7.33
CA GLU A 276 19.23 -7.38 -6.54
C GLU A 276 18.23 -8.55 -6.40
N GLY A 277 18.60 -9.71 -6.97
CA GLY A 277 17.79 -10.93 -6.91
C GLY A 277 16.83 -11.08 -8.09
N GLU A 278 16.87 -12.25 -8.73
CA GLU A 278 16.03 -12.56 -9.90
C GLU A 278 14.53 -12.68 -9.54
N ASP A 279 14.21 -13.29 -8.39
CA ASP A 279 12.83 -13.43 -7.92
C ASP A 279 12.17 -12.07 -7.66
N THR A 280 12.89 -11.15 -7.01
CA THR A 280 12.42 -9.78 -6.75
C THR A 280 12.21 -9.02 -8.05
N LEU A 281 13.10 -9.18 -9.02
CA LEU A 281 12.97 -8.55 -10.34
C LEU A 281 11.72 -9.05 -11.06
N GLU A 282 11.46 -10.35 -11.03
CA GLU A 282 10.27 -10.92 -11.65
C GLU A 282 8.97 -10.48 -10.96
N GLU A 283 8.94 -10.41 -9.63
CA GLU A 283 7.80 -9.87 -8.87
C GLU A 283 7.55 -8.41 -9.26
N LEU A 284 8.59 -7.57 -9.30
CA LEU A 284 8.51 -6.17 -9.68
C LEU A 284 8.01 -5.99 -11.11
N GLN A 285 8.55 -6.75 -12.07
CA GLN A 285 8.10 -6.75 -13.46
C GLN A 285 6.63 -7.19 -13.55
N GLY A 286 6.22 -8.20 -12.78
CA GLY A 286 4.84 -8.66 -12.72
C GLY A 286 3.87 -7.59 -12.24
N HIS A 287 4.20 -6.88 -11.16
CA HIS A 287 3.38 -5.77 -10.69
C HIS A 287 3.38 -4.58 -11.66
N THR A 288 4.51 -4.32 -12.32
CA THR A 288 4.62 -3.27 -13.35
C THR A 288 3.68 -3.56 -14.54
N VAL A 289 3.68 -4.80 -15.04
CA VAL A 289 2.79 -5.25 -16.12
C VAL A 289 1.32 -5.17 -15.69
N ASN A 290 1.01 -5.54 -14.45
CA ASN A 290 -0.36 -5.42 -13.93
C ASN A 290 -0.83 -3.96 -13.95
N VAL A 291 -0.02 -2.99 -13.50
CA VAL A 291 -0.38 -1.57 -13.59
C VAL A 291 -0.54 -1.13 -15.05
N LEU A 292 0.39 -1.49 -15.94
CA LEU A 292 0.31 -1.15 -17.37
C LEU A 292 -1.00 -1.64 -18.00
N SER A 293 -1.45 -2.85 -17.66
CA SER A 293 -2.71 -3.41 -18.14
C SER A 293 -3.97 -2.72 -17.61
N ALA A 294 -3.85 -1.93 -16.53
CA ALA A 294 -4.94 -1.18 -15.94
C ALA A 294 -5.04 0.26 -16.49
N LEU A 295 -4.09 0.72 -17.31
CA LEU A 295 -4.06 2.08 -17.86
C LEU A 295 -4.78 2.17 -19.22
N PRO A 296 -5.27 3.37 -19.61
CA PRO A 296 -5.84 3.60 -20.94
C PRO A 296 -4.83 3.29 -22.06
N LEU A 297 -5.29 2.59 -23.10
CA LEU A 297 -4.44 2.18 -24.23
C LEU A 297 -3.80 3.36 -24.96
N THR A 298 -4.47 4.50 -24.99
CA THR A 298 -4.01 5.75 -25.62
C THR A 298 -2.80 6.39 -24.94
N CYS A 299 -2.43 5.92 -23.74
CA CYS A 299 -1.26 6.38 -22.98
C CYS A 299 -0.07 5.42 -23.07
N LEU A 300 -0.25 4.23 -23.64
CA LEU A 300 0.79 3.20 -23.75
C LEU A 300 1.76 3.45 -24.92
N ASP A 301 1.48 4.45 -25.76
CA ASP A 301 2.36 4.95 -26.83
C ASP A 301 3.76 5.32 -26.31
N VAL A 302 3.84 5.78 -25.05
CA VAL A 302 5.09 6.12 -24.35
C VAL A 302 6.06 4.95 -24.18
N LEU A 303 5.58 3.70 -24.28
CA LEU A 303 6.43 2.51 -24.22
C LEU A 303 7.37 2.39 -25.42
N VAL A 304 6.99 2.97 -26.57
CA VAL A 304 7.72 2.85 -27.84
C VAL A 304 8.24 4.19 -28.39
N SER A 305 7.80 5.33 -27.82
CA SER A 305 8.15 6.69 -28.28
C SER A 305 9.57 7.17 -27.88
N VAL A 306 10.47 6.26 -27.52
CA VAL A 306 11.83 6.58 -27.05
C VAL A 306 12.78 6.77 -28.22
N GLN A 307 13.79 7.62 -28.05
CA GLN A 307 14.86 7.76 -29.03
C GLN A 307 15.48 6.39 -29.35
N VAL A 308 15.57 6.12 -30.65
CA VAL A 308 16.02 4.85 -31.21
C VAL A 308 17.54 4.70 -31.04
N ASP A 309 18.27 5.79 -30.88
CA ASP A 309 19.73 5.80 -30.93
C ASP A 309 20.38 4.96 -29.82
N GLN A 310 19.70 4.81 -28.69
CA GLN A 310 20.16 4.00 -27.53
C GLN A 310 19.47 2.62 -27.42
N ALA A 311 18.59 2.26 -28.36
CA ALA A 311 17.82 1.03 -28.29
C ALA A 311 18.66 -0.22 -28.61
N SER A 312 18.53 -1.26 -27.80
CA SER A 312 19.17 -2.57 -28.07
C SER A 312 18.43 -3.34 -29.17
N HIS A 313 17.11 -3.20 -29.22
CA HIS A 313 16.23 -3.80 -30.20
C HIS A 313 15.50 -2.72 -30.99
N LYS A 314 15.60 -2.78 -32.32
CA LYS A 314 15.00 -1.81 -33.25
C LYS A 314 14.15 -2.54 -34.28
N CYS A 315 12.96 -2.04 -34.55
CA CYS A 315 12.11 -2.52 -35.64
C CYS A 315 11.51 -1.31 -36.34
N GLU A 316 11.70 -1.19 -37.67
CA GLU A 316 11.13 -0.11 -38.48
C GLU A 316 11.39 1.32 -37.97
N GLY A 317 12.53 1.54 -37.29
CA GLY A 317 12.85 2.84 -36.71
C GLY A 317 12.12 3.15 -35.40
N VAL A 318 11.64 2.11 -34.68
CA VAL A 318 11.02 2.20 -33.36
C VAL A 318 11.86 1.43 -32.33
N ASN A 319 11.96 1.96 -31.11
CA ASN A 319 12.60 1.27 -29.98
C ASN A 319 11.70 0.13 -29.49
N MET A 320 12.22 -1.10 -29.53
CA MET A 320 11.50 -2.32 -29.18
C MET A 320 11.97 -2.95 -27.87
N ASP A 321 12.81 -2.28 -27.08
CA ASP A 321 13.38 -2.86 -25.84
C ASP A 321 12.28 -3.24 -24.84
N CYS A 322 11.29 -2.37 -24.68
CA CYS A 322 10.17 -2.61 -23.77
C CYS A 322 9.28 -3.75 -24.26
N VAL A 323 8.95 -3.76 -25.55
CA VAL A 323 8.16 -4.82 -26.18
C VAL A 323 8.90 -6.16 -26.06
N HIS A 324 10.20 -6.18 -26.32
CA HIS A 324 11.03 -7.37 -26.17
C HIS A 324 11.03 -7.89 -24.73
N LYS A 325 11.21 -7.00 -23.74
CA LYS A 325 11.15 -7.37 -22.32
C LYS A 325 9.77 -7.91 -21.92
N LEU A 326 8.69 -7.31 -22.40
CA LEU A 326 7.32 -7.81 -22.18
C LEU A 326 7.12 -9.20 -22.79
N LEU A 327 7.62 -9.45 -24.00
CA LEU A 327 7.55 -10.77 -24.64
C LEU A 327 8.35 -11.83 -23.85
N LEU A 328 9.56 -11.49 -23.39
CA LEU A 328 10.34 -12.37 -22.53
C LEU A 328 9.60 -12.68 -21.22
N PHE A 329 9.01 -11.67 -20.59
CA PHE A 329 8.21 -11.82 -19.38
C PHE A 329 6.99 -12.73 -19.61
N MET A 330 6.24 -12.53 -20.69
CA MET A 330 5.10 -13.38 -21.05
C MET A 330 5.54 -14.83 -21.30
N ASN A 331 6.63 -15.04 -22.04
CA ASN A 331 7.15 -16.38 -22.31
C ASN A 331 7.55 -17.11 -21.02
N ARG A 332 8.23 -16.43 -20.09
CA ARG A 332 8.57 -16.99 -18.76
C ARG A 332 7.32 -17.39 -17.97
N ARG A 333 6.30 -16.53 -17.94
CA ARG A 333 5.04 -16.82 -17.23
C ARG A 333 4.26 -17.98 -17.84
N LEU A 334 4.23 -18.08 -19.18
CA LEU A 334 3.59 -19.20 -19.88
C LEU A 334 4.31 -20.52 -19.58
N ASN A 335 5.65 -20.53 -19.61
CA ASN A 335 6.42 -21.72 -19.30
C ASN A 335 6.19 -22.18 -17.86
N ARG A 336 6.17 -21.25 -16.89
CA ARG A 336 5.83 -21.59 -15.50
C ARG A 336 4.40 -22.13 -15.38
N ALA A 337 3.41 -21.48 -15.98
CA ALA A 337 2.03 -21.97 -15.97
C ALA A 337 1.91 -23.40 -16.54
N SER A 338 2.66 -23.72 -17.60
CA SER A 338 2.69 -25.06 -18.17
C SER A 338 3.31 -26.10 -17.21
N GLU A 339 4.31 -25.73 -16.42
CA GLU A 339 4.87 -26.60 -15.37
C GLU A 339 3.86 -26.87 -14.25
N TYR A 340 3.02 -25.90 -13.87
CA TYR A 340 1.96 -26.11 -12.88
C TYR A 340 0.87 -27.03 -13.40
N VAL A 341 0.45 -26.89 -14.67
CA VAL A 341 -0.53 -27.80 -15.31
C VAL A 341 0.01 -29.23 -15.39
N VAL A 342 1.31 -29.41 -15.67
CA VAL A 342 1.97 -30.73 -15.70
C VAL A 342 2.16 -31.31 -14.28
N LYS A 343 2.47 -30.48 -13.28
CA LYS A 343 2.57 -30.92 -11.87
C LYS A 343 1.21 -31.34 -11.30
N GLU A 344 0.14 -30.62 -11.60
CA GLU A 344 -1.21 -31.02 -11.17
C GLU A 344 -1.69 -32.30 -11.88
N THR A 345 -1.34 -32.51 -13.15
CA THR A 345 -1.67 -33.78 -13.84
C THR A 345 -0.91 -34.98 -13.26
N HIS A 346 0.36 -34.84 -12.85
CA HIS A 346 1.07 -35.93 -12.17
C HIS A 346 0.55 -36.23 -10.75
N VAL A 347 -0.08 -35.27 -10.06
CA VAL A 347 -0.71 -35.51 -8.74
C VAL A 347 -2.09 -36.18 -8.87
N VAL A 348 -2.78 -36.01 -10.01
CA VAL A 348 -4.08 -36.66 -10.27
C VAL A 348 -3.93 -38.07 -10.88
N THR A 349 -2.70 -38.53 -11.14
CA THR A 349 -2.44 -39.89 -11.68
C THR A 349 -1.65 -40.81 -10.74
N ALA A 350 -1.81 -40.66 -9.42
CA ALA A 350 -1.25 -41.56 -8.41
C ALA A 350 -2.34 -42.24 -7.57
#